data_AF-A0A2T5HXH0-F1
#
_entry.id   AF-A0A2T5HXH0-F1
#
_cell.length_a   1.000
_cell.length_b   1.000
_cell.length_c   1.000
_cell.angle_alpha   90.00
_cell.angle_beta   90.00
_cell.angle_gamma   90.00
#
_symmetry.space_group_name_H-M   'P 1'
#
loop_
_entity.id
_entity.type
_entity.pdbx_description
1 polymer ?
#
loop_
_entity_poly.entity_id
_entity_poly.type
_entity_poly.pdbx_seq_one_letter_code
_entity_poly.pdbx_strand_id
1 'polypeptide(L)'
;HIRLLDCDQVSYNWQHYIPIIEKKPGALRNGAPFAELPAPLLQFQTALRRREHQQADRTMAKVLSLVPTHGLEAVLVAVELALESGVLSAEHVANVLARLKQAELPALVETTLKLNEEPRADTARYDRLSVREVPHV
;
A
#
# COMPACT_ATOMS: atom_id res chain seq x y z
N HIS A 1 -15.37 35.27 -24.94
CA HIS A 1 -14.99 35.40 -23.52
C HIS A 1 -16.15 34.98 -22.65
N ILE A 2 -16.06 33.80 -22.03
CA ILE A 2 -16.93 33.40 -20.93
C ILE A 2 -16.00 33.22 -19.73
N ARG A 3 -16.18 34.09 -18.74
CA ARG A 3 -15.49 34.02 -17.46
C ARG A 3 -16.30 33.07 -16.58
N LEU A 4 -15.71 31.97 -16.14
CA LEU A 4 -16.18 31.17 -15.03
C LEU A 4 -15.22 31.43 -13.88
N LEU A 5 -15.65 32.29 -12.96
CA LEU A 5 -15.05 32.53 -11.66
C LEU A 5 -16.16 32.24 -10.66
N ASP A 6 -16.16 31.03 -10.14
CA ASP A 6 -16.94 30.59 -8.97
C ASP A 6 -16.16 29.39 -8.42
N CYS A 7 -15.76 29.27 -7.17
CA CYS A 7 -15.65 30.18 -6.04
C CYS A 7 -14.60 29.49 -5.14
N ASP A 8 -13.94 30.29 -4.31
CA ASP A 8 -12.87 29.97 -3.36
C ASP A 8 -13.18 28.79 -2.39
N GLN A 9 -13.17 27.55 -2.88
CA GLN A 9 -13.16 26.36 -2.03
C GLN A 9 -11.70 25.98 -1.83
N VAL A 10 -11.14 26.36 -0.68
CA VAL A 10 -9.87 25.81 -0.19
C VAL A 10 -10.11 24.33 0.10
N SER A 11 -10.17 23.52 -0.95
CA SER A 11 -10.03 22.07 -0.83
C SER A 11 -8.61 21.85 -0.34
N TYR A 12 -8.48 21.44 0.92
CA TYR A 12 -7.22 20.93 1.40
C TYR A 12 -7.01 19.60 0.70
N ASN A 13 -6.41 19.64 -0.49
CA ASN A 13 -6.01 18.43 -1.20
C ASN A 13 -5.01 17.70 -0.31
N TRP A 14 -5.48 16.71 0.44
CA TRP A 14 -4.68 15.90 1.37
C TRP A 14 -3.42 15.33 0.73
N GLN A 15 -3.40 15.18 -0.61
CA GLN A 15 -2.23 14.75 -1.37
C GLN A 15 -1.04 15.70 -1.19
N HIS A 16 -1.29 17.01 -1.03
CA HIS A 16 -0.24 17.99 -0.78
C HIS A 16 0.51 17.74 0.54
N TYR A 17 -0.12 17.06 1.49
CA TYR A 17 0.45 16.76 2.80
C TYR A 17 1.16 15.40 2.84
N ILE A 18 1.13 14.59 1.77
CA ILE A 18 1.79 13.28 1.72
C ILE A 18 3.29 13.37 2.08
N PRO A 19 4.09 14.31 1.54
CA PRO A 19 5.53 14.38 1.89
C PRO A 19 5.78 14.70 3.37
N ILE A 20 4.83 15.39 4.02
CA ILE A 20 4.90 15.71 5.44
C ILE A 20 4.56 14.48 6.26
N ILE A 21 3.52 13.75 5.89
CA ILE A 21 3.09 12.52 6.58
C ILE A 21 4.12 11.41 6.47
N GLU A 22 4.80 11.27 5.34
CA GLU A 22 5.85 10.28 5.17
C GLU A 22 6.97 10.46 6.22
N LYS A 23 7.33 11.72 6.52
CA LYS A 23 8.32 12.07 7.56
C LYS A 23 7.75 12.03 8.97
N LYS A 24 6.47 12.36 9.13
CA LYS A 24 5.78 12.44 10.42
C LYS A 24 4.42 11.71 10.39
N PRO A 25 4.42 10.37 10.45
CA PRO A 25 3.19 9.58 10.31
C PRO A 25 2.10 9.93 11.34
N GLY A 26 2.51 10.30 12.56
CA GLY A 26 1.58 10.67 13.64
C GLY A 26 0.71 11.90 13.33
N ALA A 27 1.05 12.71 12.32
CA ALA A 27 0.21 13.84 11.89
C ALA A 27 -1.10 13.39 11.22
N LEU A 28 -1.23 12.12 10.83
CA LEU A 28 -2.49 11.54 10.33
C LEU A 28 -3.61 11.51 11.38
N ARG A 29 -3.29 11.46 12.67
CA ARG A 29 -4.31 11.35 13.74
C ARG A 29 -5.20 12.58 13.86
N ASN A 30 -4.62 13.75 13.62
CA ASN A 30 -5.26 15.04 13.87
C ASN A 30 -5.26 15.95 12.64
N GLY A 31 -4.81 15.45 11.49
CA GLY A 31 -4.75 16.26 10.28
C GLY A 31 -6.13 16.41 9.68
N ALA A 32 -6.73 17.60 9.82
CA ALA A 32 -8.02 17.95 9.22
C ALA A 32 -8.13 17.58 7.72
N PRO A 33 -7.08 17.72 6.88
CA PRO A 33 -7.14 17.30 5.48
C PRO A 33 -7.43 15.79 5.27
N PHE A 34 -7.03 14.93 6.21
CA PHE A 34 -7.22 13.47 6.08
C PHE A 34 -8.60 12.98 6.50
N ALA A 35 -9.45 13.87 7.03
CA ALA A 35 -10.86 13.55 7.27
C ALA A 35 -11.63 13.37 5.95
N GLU A 36 -11.15 13.98 4.87
CA GLU A 36 -11.75 13.94 3.53
C GLU A 36 -11.14 12.84 2.63
N LEU A 37 -10.49 11.85 3.22
CA LEU A 37 -9.98 10.71 2.44
C LEU A 37 -11.13 9.92 1.81
N PRO A 38 -10.94 9.39 0.58
CA PRO A 38 -11.88 8.45 -0.02
C PRO A 38 -12.22 7.27 0.91
N ALA A 39 -13.45 6.76 0.79
CA ALA A 39 -13.99 5.73 1.67
C ALA A 39 -13.09 4.47 1.83
N PRO A 40 -12.47 3.90 0.78
CA PRO A 40 -11.60 2.74 0.92
C PRO A 40 -10.40 3.02 1.84
N LEU A 41 -9.81 4.21 1.73
CA LEU A 41 -8.67 4.64 2.55
C LEU A 41 -9.08 4.83 4.02
N LEU A 42 -10.27 5.39 4.28
CA LEU A 42 -10.81 5.51 5.65
C LEU A 42 -11.09 4.15 6.29
N GLN A 43 -11.65 3.21 5.51
CA GLN A 43 -11.91 1.84 5.96
C GLN A 43 -10.60 1.11 6.27
N PHE A 44 -9.61 1.21 5.39
CA PHE A 44 -8.29 0.64 5.59
C PHE A 44 -7.60 1.21 6.84
N GLN A 45 -7.64 2.54 7.01
CA GLN A 45 -7.08 3.20 8.19
C GLN A 45 -7.76 2.72 9.49
N THR A 46 -9.08 2.52 9.46
CA THR A 46 -9.84 1.98 10.59
C THR A 46 -9.46 0.54 10.89
N ALA A 47 -9.32 -0.30 9.85
CA ALA A 47 -8.92 -1.69 9.99
C ALA A 47 -7.49 -1.84 10.55
N LEU A 48 -6.56 -1.00 10.10
CA LEU A 48 -5.19 -0.94 10.64
C LEU A 48 -5.19 -0.58 12.14
N ARG A 49 -5.94 0.44 12.54
CA ARG A 49 -6.03 0.88 13.95
C ARG A 49 -6.59 -0.21 14.88
N ARG A 50 -7.50 -1.05 14.37
CA ARG A 50 -8.06 -2.18 15.14
C ARG A 50 -7.04 -3.29 15.40
N ARG A 51 -6.08 -3.50 14.49
CA ARG A 51 -5.03 -4.54 14.66
C ARG A 51 -3.88 -4.05 15.50
N GLU A 52 -3.28 -2.91 15.13
CA GLU A 52 -2.05 -2.44 15.75
C GLU A 52 -1.96 -0.91 15.71
N HIS A 53 -2.45 -0.26 16.75
CA HIS A 53 -2.55 1.20 16.82
C HIS A 53 -1.19 1.91 16.72
N GLN A 54 -0.09 1.26 17.12
CA GLN A 54 1.25 1.86 17.10
C GLN A 54 1.81 1.97 15.67
N GLN A 55 1.54 0.98 14.83
CA GLN A 55 2.08 0.89 13.47
C GLN A 55 1.09 1.38 12.40
N ALA A 56 -0.20 1.50 12.72
CA ALA A 56 -1.26 1.92 11.80
C ALA A 56 -0.93 3.21 11.03
N ASP A 57 -0.45 4.25 11.72
CA ASP A 57 -0.14 5.54 11.08
C ASP A 57 1.02 5.42 10.08
N ARG A 58 2.03 4.61 10.41
CA ARG A 58 3.20 4.39 9.54
C ARG A 58 2.80 3.58 8.30
N THR A 59 1.99 2.55 8.48
CA THR A 59 1.47 1.76 7.36
C THR A 59 0.59 2.62 6.45
N MET A 60 -0.29 3.43 7.03
CA MET A 60 -1.13 4.36 6.27
C MET A 60 -0.30 5.41 5.53
N ALA A 61 0.72 5.98 6.17
CA ALA A 61 1.63 6.93 5.55
C ALA A 61 2.34 6.33 4.32
N LYS A 62 2.84 5.09 4.45
CA LYS A 62 3.46 4.35 3.33
C LYS A 62 2.46 4.11 2.19
N VAL A 63 1.20 3.77 2.49
CA VAL A 63 0.18 3.57 1.45
C VAL A 63 -0.14 4.87 0.73
N LEU A 64 -0.32 5.97 1.47
CA LEU A 64 -0.58 7.29 0.89
C LEU A 64 0.59 7.78 0.02
N SER A 65 1.84 7.44 0.35
CA SER A 65 3.00 7.81 -0.48
C SER A 65 3.08 7.07 -1.82
N LEU A 66 2.25 6.05 -2.05
CA LEU A 66 2.13 5.39 -3.36
C LEU A 66 1.29 6.20 -4.34
N VAL A 67 0.44 7.13 -3.86
CA VAL A 67 -0.50 7.90 -4.70
C VAL A 67 0.21 8.74 -5.77
N PRO A 68 1.28 9.51 -5.49
CA PRO A 68 1.95 10.31 -6.51
C PRO A 68 2.58 9.49 -7.64
N THR A 69 2.94 8.23 -7.38
CA THR A 69 3.62 7.35 -8.36
C THR A 69 2.66 6.41 -9.10
N HIS A 70 1.53 6.07 -8.49
CA HIS A 70 0.57 5.10 -9.04
C HIS A 70 -0.75 5.73 -9.48
N GLY A 71 -1.04 6.96 -9.08
CA GLY A 71 -2.34 7.59 -9.24
C GLY A 71 -3.32 7.14 -8.16
N LEU A 72 -4.32 7.99 -7.88
CA LEU A 72 -5.30 7.75 -6.82
C LEU A 72 -6.12 6.48 -7.07
N GLU A 73 -6.70 6.35 -8.27
CA GLU A 73 -7.60 5.24 -8.61
C GLU A 73 -6.94 3.86 -8.42
N ALA A 74 -5.70 3.70 -8.90
CA ALA A 74 -4.99 2.44 -8.74
C ALA A 74 -4.74 2.09 -7.26
N VAL A 75 -4.45 3.10 -6.43
CA VAL A 75 -4.26 2.91 -4.98
C VAL A 75 -5.58 2.56 -4.31
N LEU A 76 -6.70 3.17 -4.70
CA LEU A 76 -8.01 2.82 -4.18
C LEU A 76 -8.36 1.36 -4.46
N VAL A 77 -8.22 0.93 -5.72
CA VAL A 77 -8.46 -0.48 -6.11
C VAL A 77 -7.54 -1.43 -5.33
N ALA A 78 -6.25 -1.10 -5.21
CA ALA A 78 -5.31 -1.94 -4.46
C ALA A 78 -5.64 -2.03 -2.96
N VAL A 79 -6.15 -0.94 -2.37
CA VAL A 79 -6.58 -0.92 -0.97
C VAL A 79 -7.87 -1.72 -0.76
N GLU A 80 -8.82 -1.65 -1.69
CA GLU A 80 -10.02 -2.48 -1.67
C GLU A 80 -9.67 -3.97 -1.72
N LEU A 81 -8.80 -4.38 -2.65
CA LEU A 81 -8.31 -5.77 -2.74
C LEU A 81 -7.57 -6.21 -1.47
N ALA A 82 -6.83 -5.31 -0.80
CA ALA A 82 -6.15 -5.60 0.46
C ALA A 82 -7.14 -5.74 1.64
N LEU A 83 -8.24 -4.97 1.63
CA LEU A 83 -9.33 -5.11 2.59
C LEU A 83 -10.05 -6.46 2.41
N GLU A 84 -10.34 -6.85 1.17
CA GLU A 84 -10.98 -8.12 0.83
C GLU A 84 -10.11 -9.32 1.19
N SER A 85 -8.79 -9.24 0.97
CA SER A 85 -7.84 -10.31 1.34
C SER A 85 -7.60 -10.41 2.84
N GLY A 86 -7.92 -9.36 3.60
CA GLY A 86 -7.60 -9.24 5.03
C GLY A 86 -6.11 -9.04 5.33
N VAL A 87 -5.26 -8.86 4.32
CA VAL A 87 -3.82 -8.63 4.49
C VAL A 87 -3.55 -7.13 4.51
N LEU A 88 -3.58 -6.56 5.72
CA LEU A 88 -3.46 -5.11 5.95
C LEU A 88 -1.99 -4.69 6.13
N SER A 89 -1.22 -4.66 5.03
CA SER A 89 0.17 -4.16 5.02
C SER A 89 0.44 -3.28 3.80
N ALA A 90 1.39 -2.35 3.94
CA ALA A 90 1.79 -1.47 2.83
C ALA A 90 2.48 -2.27 1.72
N GLU A 91 3.21 -3.32 2.10
CA GLU A 91 3.92 -4.24 1.21
C GLU A 91 2.93 -5.04 0.35
N HIS A 92 1.79 -5.46 0.92
CA HIS A 92 0.74 -6.14 0.16
C HIS A 92 0.07 -5.19 -0.84
N VAL A 93 -0.28 -3.96 -0.43
CA VAL A 93 -0.84 -2.94 -1.32
C VAL A 93 0.11 -2.63 -2.47
N ALA A 94 1.40 -2.43 -2.18
CA ALA A 94 2.42 -2.21 -3.21
C ALA A 94 2.54 -3.40 -4.18
N ASN A 95 2.42 -4.64 -3.69
CA ASN A 95 2.45 -5.83 -4.52
C ASN A 95 1.23 -5.90 -5.46
N VAL A 96 0.03 -5.60 -4.94
CA VAL A 96 -1.19 -5.53 -5.75
C VAL A 96 -1.04 -4.48 -6.85
N LEU A 97 -0.55 -3.28 -6.51
CA LEU A 97 -0.26 -2.23 -7.50
C LEU A 97 0.72 -2.68 -8.58
N ALA A 98 1.79 -3.39 -8.20
CA ALA A 98 2.75 -3.92 -9.16
C ALA A 98 2.10 -4.93 -10.12
N ARG A 99 1.21 -5.80 -9.61
CA ARG A 99 0.48 -6.78 -10.43
C ARG A 99 -0.53 -6.11 -11.37
N LEU A 100 -1.23 -5.07 -10.90
CA LEU A 100 -2.16 -4.31 -11.74
C LEU A 100 -1.47 -3.63 -12.92
N LYS A 101 -0.19 -3.25 -12.76
CA LYS A 101 0.64 -2.64 -13.81
C LYS A 101 1.48 -3.65 -14.60
N GLN A 102 1.44 -4.93 -14.24
CA GLN A 102 2.27 -5.94 -14.86
C GLN A 102 1.85 -6.14 -16.32
N ALA A 103 2.82 -6.04 -17.24
CA ALA A 103 2.58 -6.35 -18.64
C ALA A 103 2.13 -7.80 -18.82
N GLU A 104 1.47 -8.10 -19.93
CA GLU A 104 1.06 -9.47 -20.26
C GLU A 104 2.24 -10.43 -20.11
N LEU A 105 1.95 -11.58 -19.49
CA LEU A 105 2.94 -12.63 -19.31
C LEU A 105 3.52 -12.99 -20.68
N PRO A 106 4.86 -13.10 -20.81
CA PRO A 106 5.46 -13.53 -22.06
C PRO A 106 4.91 -14.90 -22.44
N ALA A 107 4.79 -15.14 -23.75
CA ALA A 107 4.33 -16.41 -24.27
C ALA A 107 5.14 -17.56 -23.69
N LEU A 108 4.44 -18.62 -23.30
CA LEU A 108 5.06 -19.80 -22.71
C LEU A 108 5.96 -20.47 -23.76
N VAL A 109 7.23 -20.68 -23.42
CA VAL A 109 8.18 -21.33 -24.34
C VAL A 109 7.95 -22.83 -24.27
N GLU A 110 7.60 -23.44 -25.39
CA GLU A 110 7.55 -24.90 -25.49
C GLU A 110 8.97 -25.46 -25.35
N THR A 111 9.17 -26.33 -24.36
CA THR A 111 10.46 -26.97 -24.09
C THR A 111 10.25 -28.44 -23.76
N THR A 112 11.19 -29.28 -24.20
CA THR A 112 11.23 -30.71 -23.86
C THR A 112 11.93 -30.99 -22.54
N LEU A 113 12.53 -29.97 -21.92
CA LEU A 113 13.22 -30.09 -20.63
C LEU A 113 12.21 -30.41 -19.53
N LYS A 114 12.47 -31.49 -18.80
CA LYS A 114 11.72 -31.86 -17.59
C LYS A 114 12.53 -31.54 -16.36
N LEU A 115 11.88 -30.99 -15.35
CA LEU A 115 12.49 -30.83 -14.03
C LEU A 115 12.73 -32.21 -13.43
N ASN A 116 13.98 -32.50 -13.05
CA ASN A 116 14.29 -33.72 -12.30
C ASN A 116 13.79 -33.64 -10.85
N GLU A 117 13.70 -32.42 -10.31
CA GLU A 117 13.17 -32.14 -8.98
C GLU A 117 12.21 -30.95 -9.07
N GLU A 118 10.99 -31.13 -8.56
CA GLU A 118 10.00 -30.05 -8.55
C GLU A 118 10.33 -29.00 -7.47
N PRO A 119 10.14 -27.70 -7.76
CA PRO A 119 10.34 -26.66 -6.77
C PRO A 119 9.32 -26.81 -5.64
N ARG A 120 9.81 -27.04 -4.43
CA ARG A 120 8.99 -27.04 -3.22
C ARG A 120 8.84 -25.61 -2.71
N ALA A 121 7.61 -25.12 -2.62
CA ALA A 121 7.29 -23.84 -2.00
C ALA A 121 7.37 -23.96 -0.46
N ASP A 122 8.60 -24.07 0.08
CA ASP A 122 8.88 -24.21 1.50
C ASP A 122 9.39 -22.88 2.09
N THR A 123 8.46 -22.07 2.62
CA THR A 123 8.79 -20.80 3.29
C THR A 123 9.50 -21.00 4.64
N ALA A 124 9.33 -22.17 5.28
CA ALA A 124 9.96 -22.47 6.58
C ALA A 124 11.49 -22.57 6.47
N ARG A 125 12.02 -22.79 5.26
CA ARG A 125 13.47 -22.70 4.99
C ARG A 125 14.04 -21.32 5.33
N TYR A 126 13.28 -20.24 5.10
CA TYR A 126 13.68 -18.88 5.46
C TYR A 126 13.54 -18.60 6.95
N ASP A 127 12.46 -19.07 7.58
CA ASP A 127 12.21 -18.84 9.02
C ASP A 127 13.34 -19.38 9.90
N ARG A 128 14.01 -20.46 9.46
CA ARG A 128 15.18 -21.03 10.13
C ARG A 128 16.40 -20.09 10.14
N LEU A 129 16.48 -19.12 9.24
CA LEU A 129 17.55 -18.11 9.24
C LEU A 129 17.32 -17.05 10.32
N SER A 130 16.07 -16.71 10.61
CA SER A 130 15.70 -15.72 11.64
C SER A 130 15.95 -16.20 13.06
N VAL A 131 16.01 -17.51 13.29
CA VAL A 131 16.32 -18.11 14.61
C VAL A 131 17.81 -17.96 14.98
N ARG A 132 18.67 -17.63 14.01
CA ARG A 132 20.14 -17.51 14.21
C ARG A 132 20.62 -16.10 14.58
N GLU A 133 19.74 -15.13 14.79
CA GLU A 133 20.15 -13.83 15.32
C GLU A 133 20.62 -13.97 16.78
N VAL A 134 21.93 -14.14 16.96
CA VAL A 134 22.60 -14.02 18.25
C VAL A 134 22.45 -12.56 18.70
N PRO A 135 22.00 -12.27 19.93
CA PRO A 135 21.92 -10.90 20.43
C PRO A 135 23.31 -10.28 20.39
N HIS A 136 23.46 -9.20 19.63
CA HIS A 136 24.64 -8.36 19.70
C HIS A 136 24.42 -7.39 20.86
N VAL A 137 25.24 -7.57 21.91
CA VAL A 137 25.30 -6.72 23.12
C VAL A 137 25.88 -5.36 22.77
#